data_AF-A0A831W1C5-F1
#
_entry.id   AF-A0A831W1C5-F1
#
_cell.length_a   1.000
_cell.length_b   1.000
_cell.length_c   1.000
_cell.angle_alpha   90.00
_cell.angle_beta   90.00
_cell.angle_gamma   90.00
#
_symmetry.space_group_name_H-M   'P 1'
#
loop_
_entity.id
_entity.type
_entity.pdbx_description
1 polymer ?
#
loop_
_entity_poly.entity_id
_entity_poly.type
_entity_poly.pdbx_seq_one_letter_code
_entity_poly.pdbx_strand_id
1 'polypeptide(L)'
;IKNFEGRSLGNPKPRQWSVKTNGGAFDQFTGATITPRAVVKAVERSLVYFRQNQQVIRAKMNKPPSGHGPVVIPGDRTNTSLNVEQS
;
A
#
# COMPACT_ATOMS: atom_id res chain seq x y z
N ILE A 1 -7.48 11.55 2.49
CA ILE A 1 -8.12 10.72 1.44
C ILE A 1 -9.15 9.82 2.14
N LYS A 2 -10.46 10.14 2.07
CA LYS A 2 -11.53 9.34 2.73
C LYS A 2 -12.38 8.52 1.75
N ASN A 3 -12.24 8.75 0.45
CA ASN A 3 -13.12 8.19 -0.59
C ASN A 3 -13.06 6.66 -0.76
N PHE A 4 -12.10 5.96 -0.13
CA PHE A 4 -11.97 4.50 -0.17
C PHE A 4 -12.53 3.80 1.07
N GLU A 5 -12.89 4.53 2.12
CA GLU A 5 -13.46 3.96 3.35
C GLU A 5 -14.77 3.22 3.04
N GLY A 6 -14.89 1.99 3.56
CA GLY A 6 -16.08 1.14 3.36
C GLY A 6 -16.23 0.56 1.94
N ARG A 7 -15.26 0.75 1.03
CA ARG A 7 -15.32 0.20 -0.33
C ARG A 7 -14.68 -1.19 -0.41
N SER A 8 -15.21 -2.01 -1.30
CA SER A 8 -14.72 -3.36 -1.59
C SER A 8 -14.86 -3.67 -3.08
N LEU A 9 -14.27 -4.78 -3.54
CA LEU A 9 -14.32 -5.21 -4.94
C LEU A 9 -15.73 -5.35 -5.54
N GLY A 10 -16.76 -5.47 -4.69
CA GLY A 10 -18.17 -5.50 -5.11
C GLY A 10 -18.93 -4.19 -4.88
N ASN A 11 -18.34 -3.24 -4.16
CA ASN A 11 -18.97 -1.96 -3.81
C ASN A 11 -17.93 -0.83 -3.79
N PRO A 12 -17.80 -0.03 -4.86
CA PRO A 12 -18.68 0.05 -6.03
C PRO A 12 -18.40 -1.04 -7.07
N LYS A 13 -19.25 -1.17 -8.10
CA LYS A 13 -19.05 -2.17 -9.19
C LYS A 13 -17.67 -1.97 -9.84
N PRO A 14 -17.03 -3.01 -10.40
CA PRO A 14 -15.71 -2.89 -11.06
C PRO A 14 -15.62 -1.74 -12.07
N ARG A 15 -16.65 -1.55 -12.92
CA ARG A 15 -16.70 -0.44 -13.88
C ARG A 15 -16.70 0.95 -13.25
N GLN A 16 -17.06 1.06 -11.98
CA GLN A 16 -17.10 2.30 -11.22
C GLN A 16 -15.81 2.54 -10.41
N TRP A 17 -14.81 1.63 -10.50
CA TRP A 17 -13.45 1.85 -10.01
C TRP A 17 -12.66 2.80 -10.90
N SER A 18 -13.17 4.02 -11.04
CA SER A 18 -12.55 5.09 -11.82
C SER A 18 -12.90 6.44 -11.21
N VAL A 19 -12.27 7.51 -11.70
CA VAL A 19 -12.63 8.86 -11.29
C VAL A 19 -13.99 9.27 -11.86
N LYS A 20 -14.71 10.18 -11.20
CA LYS A 20 -16.03 10.70 -11.64
C LYS A 20 -16.00 11.27 -13.06
N THR A 21 -14.93 11.97 -13.42
CA THR A 21 -14.69 12.48 -14.80
C THR A 21 -14.65 11.37 -15.85
N ASN A 22 -14.36 10.12 -15.46
CA ASN A 22 -14.33 8.94 -16.32
C ASN A 22 -15.50 7.97 -16.00
N GLY A 23 -16.59 8.48 -15.41
CA GLY A 23 -17.80 7.69 -15.11
C GLY A 23 -17.69 6.77 -13.88
N GLY A 24 -16.69 6.96 -13.02
CA GLY A 24 -16.52 6.18 -11.79
C GLY A 24 -16.95 6.90 -10.51
N ALA A 25 -16.70 6.27 -9.37
CA ALA A 25 -17.19 6.73 -8.06
C ALA A 25 -16.22 7.68 -7.31
N PHE A 26 -15.00 7.87 -7.81
CA PHE A 26 -13.92 8.54 -7.07
C PHE A 26 -13.72 10.00 -7.50
N ASP A 27 -13.60 10.92 -6.55
CA ASP A 27 -13.31 12.32 -6.87
C ASP A 27 -11.89 12.48 -7.43
N GLN A 28 -11.74 13.41 -8.37
CA GLN A 28 -10.43 13.74 -8.92
C GLN A 28 -9.64 14.55 -7.89
N PHE A 29 -8.49 14.07 -7.44
CA PHE A 29 -7.53 14.91 -6.72
C PHE A 29 -6.92 15.89 -7.72
N THR A 30 -7.14 17.19 -7.53
CA THR A 30 -6.46 18.24 -8.28
C THR A 30 -5.06 18.48 -7.70
N GLY A 31 -4.07 18.76 -8.54
CA GLY A 31 -2.74 19.22 -8.09
C GLY A 31 -1.71 18.17 -7.64
N ALA A 32 -1.93 16.86 -7.90
CA ALA A 32 -0.95 15.82 -7.54
C ALA A 32 -0.15 15.31 -8.75
N THR A 33 1.18 15.18 -8.61
CA THR A 33 2.09 14.56 -9.61
C THR A 33 1.67 13.13 -9.97
N ILE A 34 1.00 12.44 -9.04
CA ILE A 34 0.39 11.14 -9.28
C ILE A 34 -1.08 11.33 -9.68
N THR A 35 -1.46 10.76 -10.82
CA THR A 35 -2.85 10.85 -11.31
C THR A 35 -3.83 10.09 -10.40
N PRO A 36 -5.00 10.66 -10.08
CA PRO A 36 -6.05 9.99 -9.28
C PRO A 36 -6.48 8.64 -9.87
N ARG A 37 -6.47 8.53 -11.20
CA ARG A 37 -6.78 7.29 -11.92
C ARG A 37 -5.77 6.18 -11.64
N ALA A 38 -4.48 6.50 -11.50
CA ALA A 38 -3.46 5.51 -11.16
C ALA A 38 -3.68 4.95 -9.76
N VAL A 39 -4.05 5.80 -8.80
CA VAL A 39 -4.35 5.40 -7.42
C VAL A 39 -5.55 4.45 -7.39
N VAL A 40 -6.67 4.82 -8.01
CA VAL A 40 -7.88 3.99 -8.04
C VAL A 40 -7.60 2.62 -8.66
N LYS A 41 -6.87 2.58 -9.79
CA LYS A 41 -6.46 1.32 -10.44
C LYS A 41 -5.51 0.49 -9.57
N ALA A 42 -4.58 1.12 -8.86
CA ALA A 42 -3.68 0.41 -7.96
C ALA A 42 -4.46 -0.28 -6.83
N VAL A 43 -5.40 0.45 -6.21
CA VAL A 43 -6.25 -0.11 -5.15
C VAL A 43 -7.10 -1.27 -5.67
N GLU A 44 -7.75 -1.12 -6.83
CA GLU A 44 -8.52 -2.21 -7.46
C GLU A 44 -7.64 -3.46 -7.66
N ARG A 45 -6.45 -3.29 -8.24
CA ARG A 45 -5.50 -4.40 -8.47
C ARG A 45 -5.05 -5.05 -7.17
N SER A 46 -4.78 -4.27 -6.13
CA SER A 46 -4.41 -4.79 -4.81
C SER A 46 -5.52 -5.64 -4.20
N LEU A 47 -6.79 -5.20 -4.32
CA LEU A 47 -7.92 -5.98 -3.86
C LEU A 47 -8.08 -7.28 -4.65
N VAL A 48 -7.89 -7.25 -5.98
CA VAL A 48 -7.96 -8.45 -6.83
C VAL A 48 -6.85 -9.43 -6.45
N TYR A 49 -5.63 -8.93 -6.31
CA TYR A 49 -4.48 -9.73 -5.90
C TYR A 49 -4.72 -10.37 -4.53
N PHE A 50 -5.21 -9.60 -3.55
CA PHE A 50 -5.51 -10.13 -2.23
C PHE A 50 -6.57 -11.22 -2.29
N ARG A 51 -7.67 -11.03 -3.05
CA ARG A 51 -8.71 -12.05 -3.22
C ARG A 51 -8.14 -13.35 -3.82
N GLN A 52 -7.28 -13.24 -4.84
CA GLN A 52 -6.67 -14.38 -5.51
C GLN A 52 -5.65 -15.11 -4.61
N ASN A 53 -4.91 -14.38 -3.77
CA ASN A 53 -3.80 -14.89 -2.98
C ASN A 53 -4.15 -15.01 -1.49
N GLN A 54 -5.42 -14.87 -1.11
CA GLN A 54 -5.85 -14.76 0.28
C GLN A 54 -5.34 -15.92 1.13
N GLN A 55 -5.36 -17.14 0.60
CA GLN A 55 -4.89 -18.33 1.30
C GLN A 55 -3.39 -18.29 1.57
N VAL A 56 -2.60 -17.91 0.57
CA VAL A 56 -1.12 -17.79 0.68
C VAL A 56 -0.76 -16.68 1.66
N ILE A 57 -1.44 -15.52 1.57
CA ILE A 57 -1.20 -14.37 2.44
C ILE A 57 -1.54 -14.72 3.89
N ARG A 58 -2.70 -15.35 4.14
CA ARG A 58 -3.10 -15.80 5.49
C ARG A 58 -2.16 -16.86 6.05
N ALA A 59 -1.75 -17.84 5.24
CA ALA A 59 -0.80 -18.86 5.67
C ALA A 59 0.57 -18.28 6.06
N LYS A 60 1.05 -17.26 5.33
CA LYS A 60 2.29 -16.54 5.69
C LYS A 60 2.14 -15.74 6.98
N MET A 61 0.99 -15.10 7.23
CA MET A 61 0.75 -14.33 8.45
C MET A 61 0.52 -15.21 9.69
N ASN A 62 -0.03 -16.41 9.51
CA ASN A 62 -0.26 -17.37 10.60
C ASN A 62 0.98 -18.21 10.93
N LYS A 63 2.06 -18.10 10.15
CA LYS A 63 3.34 -18.70 10.53
C LYS A 63 3.92 -17.81 11.63
N PRO A 64 4.18 -18.33 12.86
CA PRO A 64 4.96 -17.57 13.83
C PRO A 64 6.27 -17.16 13.15
N PRO A 65 6.77 -15.93 13.36
CA PRO A 65 8.00 -15.46 12.74
C PRO A 65 9.11 -16.44 13.11
N SER A 66 9.37 -17.38 12.20
CA SER A 66 10.47 -18.31 12.31
C SER A 66 11.67 -17.42 12.01
N GLY A 67 12.46 -17.09 13.05
CA GLY A 67 13.59 -16.14 12.97
C GLY A 67 14.47 -16.40 11.74
N HIS A 68 15.28 -15.47 11.26
CA HIS A 68 16.14 -14.57 12.02
C HIS A 68 16.50 -13.37 11.14
N GLY A 69 16.37 -12.18 11.69
CA GLY A 69 17.14 -11.00 11.32
C GLY A 69 17.38 -10.25 12.63
N PRO A 70 18.52 -9.53 12.78
CA PRO A 70 18.76 -8.78 14.01
C PRO A 70 17.54 -7.89 14.27
N VAL A 71 17.00 -7.97 15.48
CA VAL A 71 15.97 -7.04 15.94
C VAL A 71 16.59 -5.67 15.83
N VAL A 72 16.21 -4.90 14.80
CA VAL A 72 16.60 -3.50 14.68
C VAL A 72 15.78 -2.77 15.74
N ILE A 73 16.35 -2.67 16.95
CA ILE A 73 15.80 -1.85 18.02
C ILE A 73 15.92 -0.39 17.54
N PRO A 74 14.84 0.42 17.60
CA PRO A 74 14.84 1.82 17.14
C PRO A 74 15.87 2.75 17.81
N GLY A 75 16.74 2.26 18.70
CA GLY A 75 17.84 3.00 19.30
C GLY A 75 19.20 2.86 18.58
N ASP A 76 19.35 1.95 17.62
CA ASP A 76 20.66 1.62 17.03
C ASP A 76 20.99 2.43 15.74
N ARG A 77 20.22 3.48 15.44
CA ARG A 77 20.46 4.34 14.26
C ARG A 77 21.16 5.66 14.55
N THR A 78 21.62 5.87 15.78
CA THR A 78 22.40 7.07 16.09
C THR A 78 23.87 6.70 16.16
N ASN A 79 24.58 7.13 15.11
CA ASN A 79 26.03 7.35 15.04
C ASN A 79 26.86 6.35 14.19
N THR A 80 26.56 6.28 12.90
CA THR A 80 27.65 6.19 11.91
C THR A 80 27.97 7.61 11.46
N SER A 81 28.69 8.36 12.30
CA SER A 81 29.34 9.59 11.82
C SER A 81 30.51 9.19 10.93
N LEU A 82 30.43 9.62 9.68
CA LEU A 82 31.59 9.95 8.87
C LEU A 82 32.46 10.92 9.68
N ASN A 83 33.66 10.52 10.07
CA ASN A 83 34.80 11.44 10.08
C ASN A 83 36.11 10.68 9.87
N VAL A 84 36.66 10.83 8.67
CA VAL A 84 38.09 10.77 8.40
C VAL A 84 38.75 11.90 9.18
N GLU A 85 39.82 11.60 9.94
CA GLU A 85 41.07 12.37 10.10
C GLU A 85 41.73 12.14 11.49
N GLN A 86 43.08 12.06 11.49
CA GLN A 86 44.07 11.88 12.59
C GLN A 86 44.28 10.44 13.10
N SER A 87 45.46 9.82 12.99
CA SER A 87 46.83 10.22 12.58
C SER A 87 47.58 9.03 11.99
#